data_AF-A0A352RWH3-F1
#
_entry.id   AF-A0A352RWH3-F1
#
_cell.length_a   1.000
_cell.length_b   1.000
_cell.length_c   1.000
_cell.angle_alpha   90.00
_cell.angle_beta   90.00
_cell.angle_gamma   90.00
#
_symmetry.space_group_name_H-M   'P 1'
#
loop_
_entity.id
_entity.type
_entity.pdbx_description
1 polymer ?
#
loop_
_entity_poly.entity_id
_entity_poly.type
_entity_poly.pdbx_seq_one_letter_code
_entity_poly.pdbx_strand_id
1 'polypeptide(L)'
;PTLGFQRVIQRAIMHVQSTSNGKKEVTGANVLVAIFGEKDSHAVYYLQQQGVTRLDVVNFISHGIRKDQAEPAKHGDGNAEGEGGDGKESPLE
;
A
#
# COMPACT_ATOMS: atom_id res chain seq x y z
N PRO A 1 5.33 -14.04 16.09
CA PRO A 1 4.93 -13.09 15.02
C PRO A 1 5.15 -13.72 13.63
N THR A 2 4.28 -13.47 12.65
CA THR A 2 4.45 -14.01 11.28
C THR A 2 5.38 -13.12 10.45
N LEU A 3 6.01 -13.67 9.40
CA LEU A 3 6.85 -12.89 8.48
C LEU A 3 6.06 -11.76 7.80
N GLY A 4 4.81 -12.02 7.42
CA GLY A 4 3.95 -11.00 6.82
C GLY A 4 3.62 -9.86 7.78
N PHE A 5 3.39 -10.16 9.06
CA PHE A 5 3.21 -9.11 10.07
C PHE A 5 4.44 -8.20 10.18
N GLN A 6 5.66 -8.77 10.22
CA GLN A 6 6.88 -7.97 10.28
C GLN A 6 7.05 -7.08 9.05
N ARG A 7 6.83 -7.63 7.84
CA ARG A 7 6.92 -6.86 6.59
C ARG A 7 5.92 -5.70 6.55
N VAL A 8 4.68 -5.93 6.96
CA VAL A 8 3.64 -4.90 7.03
C VAL A 8 4.06 -3.77 7.97
N ILE A 9 4.53 -4.10 9.18
CA ILE A 9 4.96 -3.09 10.16
C ILE A 9 6.17 -2.30 9.65
N GLN A 10 7.17 -2.98 9.06
CA GLN A 10 8.33 -2.30 8.47
C GLN A 10 7.94 -1.35 7.35
N ARG A 11 7.05 -1.78 6.43
CA ARG A 11 6.55 -0.91 5.36
C ARG A 11 5.79 0.30 5.90
N ALA A 12 4.97 0.13 6.93
CA ALA A 12 4.24 1.23 7.55
C ALA A 12 5.20 2.25 8.19
N ILE A 13 6.26 1.80 8.86
CA ILE A 13 7.31 2.66 9.43
C ILE A 13 8.02 3.44 8.33
N MET A 14 8.49 2.75 7.28
CA MET A 14 9.19 3.40 6.17
C MET A 14 8.33 4.45 5.47
N HIS A 15 7.03 4.19 5.30
CA HIS A 15 6.11 5.13 4.66
C HIS A 15 5.93 6.43 5.47
N VAL A 16 5.78 6.34 6.78
CA VAL A 16 5.67 7.51 7.66
C VAL A 16 6.97 8.32 7.64
N GLN A 17 8.13 7.66 7.65
CA GLN A 17 9.44 8.32 7.63
C GLN A 17 9.72 9.05 6.32
N SER A 18 9.25 8.52 5.18
CA SER A 18 9.50 9.11 3.86
C SER A 18 8.51 10.22 3.49
N THR A 19 7.28 10.17 4.00
CA THR A 19 6.17 11.05 3.55
C THR A 19 5.80 12.12 4.56
N SER A 20 6.13 11.94 5.85
CA SER A 20 5.67 12.86 6.90
C SER A 20 6.76 13.85 7.27
N ASN A 21 6.63 15.11 6.84
CA ASN A 21 7.45 16.22 7.33
C ASN A 21 7.18 16.48 8.83
N GLY A 22 7.75 15.66 9.70
CA GLY A 22 7.76 15.84 11.16
C GLY A 22 6.86 14.89 11.96
N LYS A 23 5.97 14.09 11.34
CA LYS A 23 5.21 13.06 12.08
C LYS A 23 6.02 11.77 12.18
N LYS A 24 6.31 11.35 13.40
CA LYS A 24 7.10 10.14 13.70
C LYS A 24 6.24 8.95 14.11
N GLU A 25 4.93 9.15 14.27
CA GLU A 25 4.04 8.13 14.79
C GLU A 25 3.40 7.31 13.68
N VAL A 26 3.51 5.99 13.80
CA VAL A 26 2.84 5.04 12.91
C VAL A 26 1.48 4.71 13.48
N THR A 27 0.44 5.24 12.85
CA THR A 27 -0.96 4.92 13.17
C THR A 27 -1.46 3.66 12.43
N GLY A 28 -2.60 3.13 12.87
CA GLY A 28 -3.26 2.00 12.22
C GLY A 28 -3.64 2.24 10.75
N ALA A 29 -3.80 3.50 10.32
CA ALA A 29 -4.05 3.86 8.93
C ALA A 29 -2.85 3.50 8.03
N ASN A 30 -1.63 3.75 8.51
CA ASN A 30 -0.40 3.37 7.79
C ASN A 30 -0.28 1.85 7.68
N VAL A 31 -0.64 1.12 8.74
CA VAL A 31 -0.64 -0.34 8.76
C VAL A 31 -1.66 -0.89 7.75
N LEU A 32 -2.86 -0.33 7.70
CA LEU A 32 -3.89 -0.74 6.76
C LEU A 32 -3.44 -0.59 5.30
N VAL A 33 -2.81 0.54 4.95
CA VAL A 33 -2.25 0.74 3.60
C VAL A 33 -1.12 -0.26 3.32
N ALA A 34 -0.26 -0.52 4.30
CA ALA A 34 0.87 -1.45 4.16
C ALA A 34 0.43 -2.92 3.97
N ILE A 35 -0.75 -3.32 4.49
CA ILE A 35 -1.31 -4.66 4.28
C ILE A 35 -1.54 -4.95 2.80
N PHE A 36 -1.92 -3.96 1.99
CA PHE A 36 -2.09 -4.12 0.54
C PHE A 36 -0.78 -4.43 -0.21
N GLY A 37 0.37 -4.16 0.39
CA GLY A 37 1.68 -4.53 -0.17
C GLY A 37 2.18 -5.92 0.25
N GLU A 38 1.37 -6.67 1.00
CA GLU A 38 1.74 -7.99 1.51
C GLU A 38 1.26 -9.11 0.58
N LYS A 39 2.23 -9.81 -0.04
CA LYS A 39 1.96 -11.01 -0.85
C LYS A 39 1.34 -12.10 0.03
N ASP A 40 0.34 -12.80 -0.51
CA ASP A 40 -0.39 -13.88 0.16
C ASP A 40 -1.11 -13.45 1.46
N SER A 41 -1.72 -12.27 1.46
CA SER A 41 -2.49 -11.74 2.59
C SER A 41 -3.97 -12.08 2.51
N HIS A 42 -4.46 -12.90 3.46
CA HIS A 42 -5.89 -13.17 3.62
C HIS A 42 -6.71 -11.91 3.90
N ALA A 43 -6.13 -10.92 4.58
CA ALA A 43 -6.79 -9.63 4.83
C ALA A 43 -7.03 -8.86 3.52
N VAL A 44 -6.04 -8.85 2.62
CA VAL A 44 -6.18 -8.22 1.30
C VAL A 44 -7.22 -8.96 0.46
N TYR A 45 -7.18 -10.28 0.46
CA TYR A 45 -8.18 -11.10 -0.23
C TYR A 45 -9.61 -10.77 0.22
N TYR A 46 -9.83 -10.67 1.53
CA TYR A 46 -11.14 -10.29 2.07
C TYR A 46 -11.53 -8.85 1.67
N LEU A 47 -10.61 -7.89 1.76
CA LEU A 47 -10.86 -6.50 1.35
C LEU A 47 -11.24 -6.40 -0.13
N GLN A 48 -10.57 -7.16 -1.00
CA GLN A 48 -10.89 -7.25 -2.42
C GLN A 48 -12.28 -7.84 -2.67
N GLN A 49 -12.69 -8.87 -1.93
CA GLN A 49 -14.06 -9.40 -2.00
C GLN A 49 -15.12 -8.37 -1.61
N GLN A 50 -14.81 -7.47 -0.68
CA GLN A 50 -15.67 -6.32 -0.34
C GLN A 50 -15.56 -5.16 -1.35
N GLY A 51 -14.78 -5.33 -2.42
CA GLY A 51 -14.51 -4.31 -3.43
C GLY A 51 -13.65 -3.16 -2.92
N VAL A 52 -12.92 -3.31 -1.81
CA VAL A 52 -12.04 -2.26 -1.28
C VAL A 52 -10.66 -2.39 -1.92
N THR A 53 -10.25 -1.35 -2.65
CA THR A 53 -8.93 -1.29 -3.27
C THR A 53 -7.95 -0.49 -2.41
N ARG A 54 -6.64 -0.66 -2.66
CA ARG A 54 -5.60 0.18 -2.05
C ARG A 54 -5.87 1.67 -2.32
N LEU A 55 -6.31 1.99 -3.53
CA LEU A 55 -6.60 3.37 -3.95
C LEU A 55 -7.74 3.97 -3.13
N ASP A 56 -8.81 3.20 -2.87
CA ASP A 56 -9.93 3.66 -2.03
C ASP A 56 -9.45 4.05 -0.64
N VAL A 57 -8.59 3.22 -0.03
CA VAL A 57 -8.04 3.47 1.31
C VAL A 57 -7.13 4.68 1.32
N VAL A 58 -6.23 4.82 0.34
CA VAL A 58 -5.32 5.97 0.24
C VAL A 58 -6.10 7.27 0.00
N ASN A 59 -7.11 7.26 -0.88
CA ASN A 59 -7.96 8.41 -1.15
C ASN A 59 -8.75 8.84 0.09
N PHE A 60 -9.31 7.88 0.82
CA PHE A 60 -10.04 8.17 2.04
C PHE A 60 -9.13 8.75 3.14
N ILE A 61 -7.94 8.18 3.36
CA ILE A 61 -7.00 8.69 4.36
C ILE A 61 -6.49 10.10 3.99
N SER A 62 -6.20 10.33 2.72
CA SER A 62 -5.59 11.59 2.26
C SER A 62 -6.60 12.73 2.18
N HIS A 63 -7.84 12.44 1.76
CA HIS A 63 -8.80 13.47 1.37
C HIS A 63 -10.21 13.28 1.96
N GLY A 64 -10.47 12.18 2.68
CA GLY A 64 -11.81 11.86 3.20
C GLY A 64 -12.83 11.44 2.14
N ILE A 65 -12.39 11.18 0.90
CA ILE A 65 -13.28 10.83 -0.21
C ILE A 65 -13.75 9.39 -0.06
N ARG A 66 -15.06 9.19 0.05
CA ARG A 66 -15.68 7.87 0.12
C ARG A 66 -15.88 7.30 -1.29
N LYS A 67 -15.85 5.97 -1.42
CA LYS A 67 -15.98 5.28 -2.71
C LYS A 67 -17.30 5.58 -3.44
N ASP A 68 -18.38 5.85 -2.71
CA ASP A 68 -19.68 6.25 -3.25
C ASP A 68 -19.72 7.69 -3.79
N GLN A 69 -18.73 8.51 -3.44
CA GLN A 69 -18.59 9.90 -3.87
C GLN A 69 -17.52 10.09 -4.95
N ALA A 70 -16.63 9.11 -5.12
CA ALA A 70 -15.64 9.10 -6.19
C ALA A 70 -16.31 8.71 -7.51
N GLU A 71 -16.06 9.46 -8.58
CA GLU A 71 -16.45 9.03 -9.93
C GLU A 71 -15.85 7.64 -10.21
N PRO A 72 -16.57 6.74 -10.93
CA PRO A 72 -16.10 5.38 -11.15
C PRO A 72 -14.80 5.40 -11.97
N ALA A 73 -13.66 5.36 -11.26
CA ALA A 73 -12.38 5.12 -11.85
C ALA A 73 -12.41 3.73 -12.49
N LYS A 74 -12.25 3.70 -13.81
CA LYS A 74 -12.19 2.48 -14.61
C LYS A 74 -11.18 1.54 -13.95
N HIS A 75 -11.64 0.36 -13.54
CA HIS A 75 -10.80 -0.67 -12.93
C HIS A 75 -9.68 -1.04 -13.93
N GLY A 76 -8.51 -0.43 -13.72
CA GLY A 76 -7.27 -0.86 -14.35
C GLY A 76 -6.77 -2.08 -13.60
N ASP A 77 -7.06 -3.26 -14.14
CA ASP A 77 -6.39 -4.50 -13.78
C ASP A 77 -4.92 -4.36 -14.23
N GLY A 78 -4.07 -4.01 -13.28
CA GLY A 78 -2.69 -3.59 -13.54
C GLY A 78 -1.80 -3.95 -12.37
N ASN A 79 -1.77 -5.23 -12.00
CA ASN A 79 -0.70 -5.75 -11.16
C ASN A 79 0.48 -6.12 -12.05
N ALA A 80 1.31 -5.12 -12.35
CA ALA A 80 2.61 -5.28 -12.97
C ALA A 80 3.54 -6.08 -12.04
N GLU A 81 4.09 -7.14 -12.63
CA GLU A 81 5.51 -7.51 -12.64
C GLU A 81 6.17 -7.95 -11.34
N GLY A 82 6.62 -9.20 -11.36
CA GLY A 82 7.50 -9.78 -10.36
C GLY A 82 8.88 -9.16 -10.42
N GLU A 83 9.34 -8.62 -9.31
CA GLU A 83 10.75 -8.34 -9.08
C GLU A 83 11.50 -9.66 -8.85
N GLY A 84 12.28 -10.06 -9.86
CA GLY A 84 13.31 -11.08 -9.76
C GLY A 84 14.59 -10.56 -10.41
N GLY A 85 15.56 -10.17 -9.58
CA GLY A 85 17.00 -10.44 -9.73
C GLY A 85 17.82 -9.75 -10.84
N ASP A 86 18.98 -9.24 -10.40
CA ASP A 86 20.19 -8.88 -11.17
C ASP A 86 20.09 -7.62 -12.05
N GLY A 87 21.03 -6.67 -12.09
CA GLY A 87 22.41 -6.62 -11.64
C GLY A 87 23.15 -5.65 -12.57
N LYS A 88 23.92 -4.72 -11.98
CA LYS A 88 25.05 -3.95 -12.55
C LYS A 88 24.83 -2.79 -13.54
N GLU A 89 25.57 -1.71 -13.23
CA GLU A 89 26.19 -0.68 -14.11
C GLU A 89 25.24 0.35 -14.75
N SER A 90 25.50 1.66 -14.82
CA SER A 90 26.38 2.64 -14.17
C SER A 90 25.87 4.04 -14.61
N PRO A 91 26.24 5.15 -13.94
CA PRO A 91 25.68 6.49 -14.18
C PRO A 91 26.29 7.24 -15.38
N LEU A 92 25.52 8.22 -15.90
CA LEU A 92 25.85 9.36 -16.77
C LEU A 92 25.37 9.26 -18.24
N GLU A 93 24.36 10.09 -18.55
CA GLU A 93 24.36 11.09 -19.63
C GLU A 93 23.50 12.29 -19.20
#